data_AF-A0A4Y2HYR2-F1
#
_entry.id   AF-A0A4Y2HYR2-F1
#
_cell.length_a   1.000
_cell.length_b   1.000
_cell.length_c   1.000
_cell.angle_alpha   90.00
_cell.angle_beta   90.00
_cell.angle_gamma   90.00
#
_symmetry.space_group_name_H-M   'P 1'
#
loop_
_entity.id
_entity.type
_entity.pdbx_description
1 polymer ?
#
loop_
_entity_poly.entity_id
_entity_poly.type
_entity_poly.pdbx_seq_one_letter_code
_entity_poly.pdbx_strand_id
1 'polypeptide(L)'
;MPDSSPFAFPKLDGSTDYTSWKEDMKVVLMDSGCWSFIIGEDKPCPVQATAKEKFEYDWRKQRCYTTIYQGIERKFLPLIRHTTDDKEAWNILKSDFEPTSKAQV
;
A
#
# COMPACT_ATOMS: atom_id res chain seq x y z
N MET A 1 -14.55 25.74 -4.60
CA MET A 1 -14.89 24.77 -3.53
C MET A 1 -13.62 24.01 -3.23
N PRO A 2 -13.05 24.04 -2.01
CA PRO A 2 -12.00 23.09 -1.68
C PRO A 2 -12.65 21.71 -1.59
N ASP A 3 -12.11 20.77 -2.35
CA ASP A 3 -12.40 19.34 -2.29
C ASP A 3 -11.85 18.81 -0.96
N SER A 4 -12.53 19.15 0.15
CA SER A 4 -12.20 18.61 1.46
C SER A 4 -12.89 17.26 1.58
N SER A 5 -12.30 16.25 0.94
CA SER A 5 -12.49 14.88 1.36
C SER A 5 -12.15 14.81 2.86
N PRO A 6 -13.08 14.41 3.74
CA PRO A 6 -12.84 14.33 5.19
C PRO A 6 -11.80 13.26 5.56
N PHE A 7 -11.38 12.45 4.59
CA PHE A 7 -10.25 11.52 4.66
C PHE A 7 -9.18 11.99 3.68
N ALA A 8 -8.53 13.13 3.97
CA ALA A 8 -7.26 13.45 3.34
C ALA A 8 -6.19 12.57 3.99
N PHE A 9 -6.00 11.36 3.44
CA PHE A 9 -4.94 10.46 3.87
C PHE A 9 -3.58 11.18 3.72
N PRO A 10 -2.79 11.34 4.79
CA PRO A 10 -1.52 12.05 4.72
C PRO A 10 -0.54 11.27 3.86
N LYS A 11 0.03 11.92 2.85
CA LYS A 11 1.02 11.28 1.99
C LYS A 11 2.34 11.15 2.70
N LEU A 12 3.05 10.06 2.44
CA LEU A 12 4.43 9.91 2.90
C LEU A 12 5.29 10.95 2.19
N ASP A 13 5.73 11.96 2.91
CA ASP A 13 6.48 13.11 2.40
C ASP A 13 7.91 13.21 2.98
N GLY A 14 8.31 12.24 3.81
CA GLY A 14 9.61 12.18 4.47
C GLY A 14 9.78 13.13 5.66
N SER A 15 8.77 13.97 5.96
CA SER A 15 8.66 14.70 7.23
C SER A 15 7.72 14.00 8.20
N THR A 16 6.76 13.25 7.66
CA THR A 16 5.79 12.44 8.39
C THR A 16 6.46 11.23 9.03
N ASP A 17 6.15 10.97 10.29
CA ASP A 17 6.55 9.73 10.98
C ASP A 17 6.08 8.51 10.20
N TYR A 18 7.04 7.74 9.67
CA TYR A 18 6.74 6.54 8.89
C TYR A 18 5.84 5.57 9.66
N THR A 19 6.04 5.44 10.97
CA THR A 19 5.21 4.59 11.84
C THR A 19 3.73 5.00 11.81
N SER A 20 3.45 6.31 11.91
CA SER A 20 2.08 6.84 11.87
C SER A 20 1.47 6.64 10.48
N TRP A 21 2.21 7.00 9.42
CA TRP A 21 1.78 6.79 8.04
C TRP A 21 1.47 5.31 7.75
N LYS A 22 2.30 4.40 8.25
CA LYS A 22 2.16 2.95 8.06
C LYS A 22 0.88 2.41 8.72
N GLU A 23 0.57 2.84 9.95
CA GLU A 23 -0.67 2.42 10.62
C GLU A 23 -1.91 3.00 9.93
N ASP A 24 -1.87 4.27 9.52
CA ASP A 24 -2.97 4.89 8.76
C ASP A 24 -3.17 4.18 7.41
N MET A 25 -2.07 3.90 6.68
CA MET A 25 -2.14 3.24 5.37
C MET A 25 -2.69 1.82 5.50
N LYS A 26 -2.30 1.11 6.55
CA LYS A 26 -2.85 -0.20 6.86
C LYS A 26 -4.37 -0.14 7.03
N VAL A 27 -4.90 0.87 7.72
CA VAL A 27 -6.36 1.04 7.86
C VAL A 27 -7.03 1.26 6.50
N VAL A 28 -6.45 2.09 5.63
CA VAL A 28 -6.97 2.30 4.27
C VAL A 28 -6.96 1.00 3.45
N LEU A 29 -5.90 0.21 3.55
CA LEU A 29 -5.80 -1.08 2.88
C LEU A 29 -6.74 -2.14 3.48
N MET A 30 -7.09 -2.04 4.75
CA MET A 30 -8.11 -2.89 5.38
C MET A 30 -9.51 -2.55 4.86
N ASP A 31 -9.86 -1.26 4.76
CA ASP A 31 -11.15 -0.82 4.19
C ASP A 31 -11.34 -1.30 2.75
N SER A 32 -10.27 -1.29 1.95
CA SER A 32 -10.30 -1.79 0.57
C SER A 32 -10.16 -3.31 0.44
N GLY A 33 -10.08 -4.07 1.55
CA GLY A 33 -9.89 -5.52 1.55
C GLY A 33 -8.58 -5.98 0.92
N CYS A 34 -7.57 -5.11 0.92
CA CYS A 34 -6.29 -5.29 0.24
C CYS A 34 -5.15 -5.70 1.19
N TRP A 35 -5.32 -5.50 2.50
CA TRP A 35 -4.28 -5.78 3.50
C TRP A 35 -3.76 -7.23 3.46
N SER A 36 -4.62 -8.20 3.13
CA SER A 36 -4.22 -9.61 2.98
C SER A 36 -3.14 -9.84 1.93
N PHE A 37 -3.11 -9.04 0.85
CA PHE A 37 -2.09 -9.12 -0.19
C PHE A 37 -0.73 -8.65 0.32
N ILE A 38 -0.69 -7.63 1.18
CA ILE A 38 0.55 -7.07 1.75
C ILE A 38 1.23 -8.07 2.68
N ILE A 39 0.45 -8.68 3.57
CA ILE A 39 0.96 -9.68 4.52
C ILE A 39 1.18 -11.05 3.87
N GLY A 40 0.65 -11.27 2.66
CA GLY A 40 0.77 -12.51 1.90
C GLY A 40 -0.10 -13.65 2.45
N GLU A 41 -1.16 -13.32 3.19
CA GLU A 41 -2.15 -14.29 3.69
C GLU A 41 -3.34 -14.48 2.73
N ASP A 42 -3.35 -13.74 1.62
CA ASP A 42 -4.38 -13.87 0.61
C ASP A 42 -4.39 -15.28 -0.01
N LYS A 43 -5.59 -15.82 -0.22
CA LYS A 43 -5.78 -17.12 -0.85
C LYS A 43 -5.87 -16.92 -2.35
N PRO A 44 -5.07 -17.65 -3.16
CA PRO A 44 -5.19 -17.56 -4.61
C PRO A 44 -6.61 -17.91 -5.04
N CYS A 45 -7.09 -17.20 -6.06
CA CYS A 45 -8.41 -17.46 -6.64
C CYS A 45 -8.51 -18.95 -7.03
N PRO A 46 -9.53 -19.70 -6.56
CA PRO A 46 -9.68 -21.11 -6.90
C PRO A 46 -9.74 -21.31 -8.42
N VAL A 47 -9.19 -22.43 -8.92
CA VAL A 47 -9.23 -22.75 -10.37
C VAL A 47 -10.68 -22.75 -10.90
N GLN A 48 -11.62 -23.18 -10.06
CA GLN A 48 -13.06 -23.28 -10.34
C GLN A 48 -13.83 -21.97 -10.10
N ALA A 49 -13.15 -20.89 -9.74
CA ALA A 49 -13.80 -19.60 -9.51
C ALA A 49 -14.48 -19.10 -10.78
N THR A 50 -15.65 -18.51 -10.59
CA THR A 50 -16.42 -17.84 -11.62
C THR A 50 -15.62 -16.66 -12.21
N ALA A 51 -15.98 -16.24 -13.42
CA ALA A 51 -15.37 -15.06 -14.04
C ALA A 51 -15.49 -13.80 -13.16
N LYS A 52 -16.60 -13.69 -12.40
CA LYS A 52 -16.82 -12.59 -11.45
C LYS A 52 -15.83 -12.64 -10.29
N GLU A 53 -15.59 -13.79 -9.70
CA GLU A 53 -14.64 -13.94 -8.59
C GLU A 53 -13.20 -13.67 -9.02
N LYS A 54 -12.81 -14.10 -10.23
CA LYS A 54 -11.50 -13.77 -10.83
C LYS A 54 -11.35 -12.26 -11.05
N PHE A 55 -12.39 -11.63 -11.61
CA PHE A 55 -12.40 -10.18 -11.80
C PHE A 55 -12.30 -9.42 -10.46
N GLU A 56 -13.06 -9.82 -9.45
CA GLU A 56 -12.99 -9.19 -8.13
C GLU A 56 -11.61 -9.37 -7.48
N TYR A 57 -10.99 -10.53 -7.66
CA TYR A 57 -9.63 -10.80 -7.19
C TYR A 57 -8.61 -9.85 -7.84
N ASP A 58 -8.59 -9.81 -9.17
CA ASP A 58 -7.67 -8.96 -9.94
C ASP A 58 -7.93 -7.47 -9.64
N TRP A 59 -9.20 -7.08 -9.50
CA TRP A 59 -9.59 -5.72 -9.15
C TRP A 59 -9.05 -5.30 -7.77
N ARG A 60 -9.15 -6.16 -6.76
CA ARG A 60 -8.60 -5.87 -5.42
C ARG A 60 -7.08 -5.76 -5.48
N LYS A 61 -6.40 -6.61 -6.24
CA LYS A 61 -4.95 -6.53 -6.44
C LYS A 61 -4.53 -5.20 -7.07
N GLN A 62 -5.16 -4.79 -8.16
CA GLN A 62 -4.86 -3.49 -8.81
C GLN A 62 -5.16 -2.29 -7.89
N ARG A 63 -6.22 -2.40 -7.07
CA ARG A 63 -6.60 -1.37 -6.11
C ARG A 63 -5.58 -1.24 -4.98
N CYS A 64 -4.97 -2.34 -4.53
CA CYS A 64 -3.94 -2.35 -3.50
C CYS A 64 -2.72 -1.49 -3.90
N TYR A 65 -2.11 -1.78 -5.05
CA TYR A 65 -0.99 -1.01 -5.58
C TYR A 65 -1.35 0.47 -5.76
N THR A 66 -2.54 0.74 -6.31
CA THR A 66 -3.02 2.11 -6.55
C THR A 66 -3.13 2.90 -5.24
N THR A 67 -3.64 2.27 -4.17
CA THR A 67 -3.73 2.90 -2.84
C THR A 67 -2.35 3.26 -2.29
N ILE A 68 -1.37 2.35 -2.39
CA ILE A 68 0.02 2.62 -1.98
C ILE A 68 0.62 3.77 -2.80
N TYR A 69 0.44 3.74 -4.12
CA TYR A 69 0.93 4.77 -5.04
C TYR A 69 0.35 6.16 -4.73
N GLN A 70 -0.94 6.23 -4.40
CA GLN A 70 -1.60 7.49 -4.04
C GLN A 70 -1.18 8.01 -2.66
N GLY A 71 -0.81 7.10 -1.75
CA GLY A 71 -0.41 7.41 -0.38
C GLY A 71 1.03 7.89 -0.21
N ILE A 72 1.82 7.96 -1.27
CA ILE A 72 3.19 8.48 -1.23
C ILE A 72 3.33 9.77 -2.03
N GLU A 73 4.23 10.65 -1.60
CA GLU A 73 4.54 11.86 -2.35
C GLU A 73 5.22 11.54 -3.68
N ARG A 74 5.04 12.45 -4.66
CA ARG A 74 5.55 12.24 -6.02
C ARG A 74 7.04 11.97 -6.08
N LYS A 75 7.81 12.55 -5.16
CA LYS A 75 9.26 12.37 -5.07
C LYS A 75 9.70 10.94 -4.72
N PHE A 76 8.81 10.14 -4.11
CA PHE A 76 9.09 8.75 -3.73
C PHE A 76 8.51 7.71 -4.67
N LEU A 77 7.66 8.12 -5.63
CA LEU A 77 7.18 7.23 -6.70
C LEU A 77 8.30 6.49 -7.44
N PRO A 78 9.49 7.08 -7.69
CA PRO A 78 10.59 6.36 -8.32
C PRO A 78 11.09 5.13 -7.54
N LEU A 79 10.79 5.02 -6.25
CA LEU A 79 11.16 3.87 -5.41
C LEU A 79 10.37 2.63 -5.81
N ILE A 80 9.07 2.77 -6.07
CA ILE A 80 8.18 1.65 -6.35
C ILE A 80 7.83 1.47 -7.84
N ARG A 81 8.19 2.43 -8.72
CA ARG A 81 7.81 2.42 -10.15
C ARG A 81 8.22 1.17 -10.95
N HIS A 82 9.18 0.40 -10.43
CA HIS A 82 9.71 -0.79 -11.10
C HIS A 82 8.93 -2.06 -10.75
N THR A 83 8.05 -2.01 -9.75
CA THR A 83 7.20 -3.12 -9.36
C THR A 83 5.73 -2.73 -9.44
N THR A 84 4.89 -3.70 -9.73
CA THR A 84 3.44 -3.63 -9.57
C THR A 84 2.96 -4.65 -8.54
N ASP A 85 3.89 -5.29 -7.82
CA ASP A 85 3.58 -6.20 -6.73
C ASP A 85 3.38 -5.38 -5.45
N ASP A 86 2.20 -5.52 -4.85
CA ASP A 86 1.79 -4.72 -3.70
C ASP A 86 2.70 -4.93 -2.49
N LYS A 87 3.11 -6.18 -2.27
CA LYS A 87 3.95 -6.57 -1.14
C LYS A 87 5.38 -6.09 -1.34
N GLU A 88 5.91 -6.19 -2.55
CA GLU A 88 7.22 -5.64 -2.89
C GLU A 88 7.25 -4.12 -2.72
N ALA A 89 6.25 -3.40 -3.27
CA ALA A 89 6.12 -1.96 -3.11
C ALA A 89 6.08 -1.55 -1.63
N TRP A 90 5.29 -2.25 -0.82
CA TRP A 90 5.23 -2.03 0.63
C TRP A 90 6.57 -2.28 1.34
N ASN A 91 7.27 -3.36 0.98
CA ASN A 91 8.55 -3.70 1.59
C ASN A 91 9.66 -2.71 1.22
N ILE A 92 9.67 -2.16 -0.01
CA ILE A 92 10.58 -1.10 -0.42
C ILE A 92 10.37 0.13 0.46
N LEU A 93 9.11 0.58 0.61
CA LEU A 93 8.78 1.71 1.48
C LEU A 93 9.16 1.42 2.95
N LYS A 94 8.95 0.19 3.42
CA LYS A 94 9.38 -0.20 4.76
C LYS A 94 10.90 -0.15 4.92
N SER A 95 11.66 -0.65 3.96
CA SER A 95 13.12 -0.65 4.03
C SER A 95 13.72 0.76 4.01
N ASP A 96 13.12 1.68 3.25
CA ASP A 96 13.65 3.03 3.06
C ASP A 96 13.28 3.98 4.19
N PHE A 97 12.12 3.77 4.84
CA PHE A 97 11.57 4.72 5.81
C PHE A 97 11.42 4.18 7.23
N GLU A 98 11.44 2.86 7.44
CA GLU A 98 11.44 2.31 8.80
C GLU A 98 12.81 2.60 9.42
N PRO A 99 12.87 3.32 10.56
CA PRO A 99 14.14 3.60 11.21
C PRO A 99 14.76 2.28 11.64
N THR A 100 15.72 1.79 10.87
CA THR A 100 16.53 0.67 11.29
C THR A 100 17.42 1.21 12.40
N SER A 101 17.23 0.75 13.64
CA SER A 101 18.11 1.01 14.79
C SER A 101 19.51 0.42 14.58
N LYS A 102 20.18 0.80 13.51
CA LYS A 102 21.61 0.59 13.26
C LYS A 102 22.33 1.93 13.31
N ALA A 103 22.14 2.61 14.43
CA ALA A 103 23.09 3.59 14.95
C ALA A 103 23.43 3.19 16.39
N GLN A 104 24.13 2.06 16.54
CA GLN A 104 25.11 1.96 17.60
C GLN A 104 26.43 2.44 17.00
N VAL A 105 26.75 3.71 17.23
CA VAL A 105 28.12 4.24 17.22
C VAL A 105 28.27 5.10 18.45
#